data_AF-A0A2V8HGA1-F1
#
_entry.id   AF-A0A2V8HGA1-F1
#
_cell.length_a   1.000
_cell.length_b   1.000
_cell.length_c   1.000
_cell.angle_alpha   90.00
_cell.angle_beta   90.00
_cell.angle_gamma   90.00
#
_symmetry.space_group_name_H-M   'P 1'
#
loop_
_entity.id
_entity.type
_entity.pdbx_description
1 polymer ?
#
loop_
_entity_poly.entity_id
_entity_poly.type
_entity_poly.pdbx_seq_one_letter_code
_entity_poly.pdbx_strand_id
1 'polypeptide(L)'
;MVAPAAAAGKLTGAAVIANGEIKTVDGVTIEAVPMYNLQRGPAAGQLFHDKGRGNGYIVTLGGKRIYIAGDTECTPEMKALKNIDVAFVPMNLPYTMPPSEAAECVKAFKPTIVYPYHYRG
;
A
#
# COMPACT_ATOMS: atom_id res chain seq x y z
N MET A 1 -5.40 -16.09 4.80
CA MET A 1 -4.57 -14.99 4.28
C MET A 1 -5.21 -14.34 3.06
N VAL A 2 -4.91 -13.08 2.72
CA VAL A 2 -5.40 -12.41 1.50
C VAL A 2 -4.27 -11.95 0.59
N ALA A 3 -4.52 -11.83 -0.71
CA ALA A 3 -3.56 -11.36 -1.70
C ALA A 3 -4.24 -10.72 -2.92
N PRO A 4 -3.58 -9.82 -3.69
CA PRO A 4 -4.07 -9.44 -5.01
C PRO A 4 -4.03 -10.65 -5.96
N ALA A 5 -4.83 -10.62 -7.02
CA ALA A 5 -4.87 -11.68 -8.03
C ALA A 5 -3.48 -12.00 -8.60
N ALA A 6 -2.63 -10.99 -8.81
CA ALA A 6 -1.27 -11.13 -9.34
C ALA A 6 -0.34 -11.98 -8.44
N ALA A 7 -0.64 -12.12 -7.15
CA ALA A 7 0.18 -12.88 -6.19
C ALA A 7 -0.52 -14.16 -5.70
N ALA A 8 -1.85 -14.24 -5.76
CA ALA A 8 -2.61 -15.34 -5.19
C ALA A 8 -2.23 -16.72 -5.76
N GLY A 9 -1.90 -16.82 -7.05
CA GLY A 9 -1.45 -18.08 -7.66
C GLY A 9 -0.12 -18.62 -7.12
N LYS A 10 0.64 -17.81 -6.38
CA LYS A 10 1.90 -18.20 -5.71
C LYS A 10 1.71 -18.51 -4.22
N LEU A 11 0.51 -18.33 -3.69
CA LEU A 11 0.21 -18.43 -2.26
C LEU A 11 -0.92 -19.44 -2.03
N THR A 12 -0.58 -20.63 -1.57
CA THR A 12 -1.55 -21.67 -1.25
C THR A 12 -2.54 -21.18 -0.18
N GLY A 13 -3.84 -21.21 -0.50
CA GLY A 13 -4.90 -20.81 0.43
C GLY A 13 -5.11 -19.30 0.58
N ALA A 14 -4.51 -18.46 -0.29
CA ALA A 14 -4.79 -17.04 -0.31
C ALA A 14 -6.15 -16.73 -0.93
N ALA A 15 -7.01 -16.02 -0.19
CA ALA A 15 -8.21 -15.42 -0.74
C ALA A 15 -7.82 -14.19 -1.57
N VAL A 16 -8.22 -14.16 -2.84
CA VAL A 16 -8.04 -12.98 -3.70
C VAL A 16 -8.85 -11.81 -3.13
N ILE A 17 -8.26 -10.63 -3.01
CA ILE A 17 -8.94 -9.38 -2.65
C ILE A 17 -8.56 -8.28 -3.63
N ALA A 18 -9.55 -7.62 -4.25
CA ALA A 18 -9.34 -6.55 -5.22
C ALA A 18 -9.27 -5.17 -4.55
N ASN A 19 -8.65 -4.18 -5.22
CA ASN A 19 -8.67 -2.79 -4.74
C ASN A 19 -10.11 -2.32 -4.47
N GLY A 20 -10.34 -1.71 -3.30
CA GLY A 20 -11.64 -1.23 -2.83
C GLY A 20 -12.46 -2.28 -2.08
N GLU A 21 -12.05 -3.56 -2.07
CA GLU A 21 -12.73 -4.59 -1.32
C GLU A 21 -12.32 -4.61 0.15
N ILE A 22 -13.25 -5.08 0.98
CA ILE A 22 -13.05 -5.34 2.41
C ILE A 22 -13.31 -6.81 2.67
N LYS A 23 -12.42 -7.48 3.40
CA LYS A 23 -12.60 -8.87 3.85
C LYS A 23 -12.25 -9.01 5.31
N THR A 24 -12.98 -9.88 6.00
CA THR A 24 -12.60 -10.33 7.35
C THR A 24 -11.98 -11.72 7.22
N VAL A 25 -10.75 -11.87 7.73
CA VAL A 25 -10.03 -13.14 7.75
C VAL A 25 -9.55 -13.39 9.17
N ASP A 26 -9.94 -14.52 9.75
CA ASP A 26 -9.57 -14.93 11.11
C ASP A 26 -9.88 -13.83 12.16
N GLY A 27 -11.01 -13.13 11.99
CA GLY A 27 -11.46 -12.05 12.87
C GLY A 27 -10.79 -10.68 12.63
N VAL A 28 -9.91 -10.57 11.61
CA VAL A 28 -9.21 -9.33 11.25
C VAL A 28 -9.84 -8.72 10.00
N THR A 29 -10.30 -7.48 10.09
CA THR A 29 -10.81 -6.72 8.93
C THR A 29 -9.65 -6.14 8.13
N ILE A 30 -9.66 -6.40 6.82
CA ILE A 30 -8.64 -5.99 5.87
C ILE A 30 -9.32 -5.26 4.72
N GLU A 31 -8.92 -4.02 4.46
CA GLU A 31 -9.31 -3.24 3.29
C GLU A 31 -8.15 -3.24 2.30
N ALA A 32 -8.39 -3.62 1.05
CA ALA A 32 -7.39 -3.52 -0.01
C ALA A 32 -7.48 -2.14 -0.68
N VAL A 33 -6.37 -1.41 -0.70
CA VAL A 33 -6.29 -0.08 -1.32
C VAL A 33 -5.33 -0.07 -2.49
N PRO A 34 -5.53 0.79 -3.51
CA PRO A 34 -4.60 0.91 -4.62
C PRO A 34 -3.18 1.24 -4.18
N MET A 35 -2.21 0.56 -4.80
CA MET A 35 -0.78 0.85 -4.73
C MET A 35 -0.22 0.78 -6.14
N TYR A 36 0.55 1.79 -6.57
CA TYR A 36 1.08 1.86 -7.94
C TYR A 36 2.09 3.00 -8.10
N ASN A 37 2.84 2.97 -9.20
CA ASN A 37 3.65 4.08 -9.66
C ASN A 37 2.80 5.06 -10.49
N LEU A 38 3.02 6.36 -10.29
CA LEU A 38 2.46 7.43 -11.12
C LEU A 38 3.33 7.71 -12.35
N GLN A 39 4.64 7.56 -12.21
CA GLN A 39 5.62 7.94 -13.25
C GLN A 39 6.85 7.03 -13.28
N ARG A 40 7.18 6.35 -12.17
CA ARG A 40 8.41 5.56 -12.08
C ARG A 40 8.26 4.20 -12.74
N GLY A 41 9.20 3.89 -13.63
CA GLY A 41 9.33 2.58 -14.25
C GLY A 41 10.62 2.41 -15.02
N PRO A 42 10.79 1.26 -15.70
CA PRO A 42 12.04 0.88 -16.34
C PRO A 42 12.33 1.66 -17.62
N ALA A 43 11.31 2.25 -18.25
CA ALA A 43 11.40 3.04 -19.47
C ALA A 43 10.24 4.04 -19.54
N ALA A 44 10.33 5.02 -20.45
CA ALA A 44 9.27 6.00 -20.65
C ALA A 44 7.93 5.32 -21.00
N GLY A 45 6.87 5.67 -20.26
CA GLY A 45 5.54 5.08 -20.43
C GLY A 45 5.35 3.70 -19.83
N GLN A 46 6.37 3.14 -19.16
CA GLN A 46 6.27 1.90 -18.41
C GLN A 46 6.37 2.19 -16.92
N LEU A 47 5.65 1.41 -16.10
CA LEU A 47 5.63 1.53 -14.64
C LEU A 47 6.22 0.27 -14.01
N PHE A 48 6.86 0.38 -12.83
CA PHE A 48 7.25 -0.83 -12.08
C PHE A 48 6.02 -1.54 -11.49
N HIS A 49 5.04 -0.75 -11.04
CA HIS A 49 3.80 -1.22 -10.41
C HIS A 49 2.59 -0.54 -11.06
N ASP A 50 1.84 -1.30 -11.88
CA ASP A 50 0.63 -0.82 -12.53
C ASP A 50 -0.56 -0.72 -11.55
N LYS A 51 -1.42 0.29 -11.77
CA LYS A 51 -2.66 0.46 -11.01
C LYS A 51 -3.55 -0.78 -11.15
N GLY A 52 -4.04 -1.29 -10.01
CA GLY A 52 -4.92 -2.46 -9.95
C GLY A 52 -4.18 -3.81 -9.93
N ARG A 53 -2.86 -3.85 -10.16
CA ARG A 53 -2.08 -5.09 -10.13
C ARG A 53 -1.82 -5.59 -8.71
N GLY A 54 -1.52 -4.66 -7.79
CA GLY A 54 -1.20 -4.95 -6.39
C GLY A 54 -2.12 -4.24 -5.41
N ASN A 55 -1.86 -4.47 -4.12
CA ASN A 55 -2.63 -3.92 -3.00
C ASN A 55 -1.69 -3.31 -1.97
N GLY A 56 -2.02 -2.10 -1.51
CA GLY A 56 -1.77 -1.72 -0.12
C GLY A 56 -2.90 -2.27 0.75
N TYR A 57 -2.72 -2.29 2.06
CA TYR A 57 -3.72 -2.81 2.99
C TYR A 57 -3.95 -1.88 4.16
N ILE A 58 -5.21 -1.75 4.57
CA ILE A 58 -5.55 -1.24 5.89
C ILE A 58 -6.03 -2.43 6.72
N VAL A 59 -5.28 -2.73 7.77
CA VAL A 59 -5.59 -3.81 8.70
C VAL A 59 -6.17 -3.19 9.96
N THR A 60 -7.35 -3.64 10.37
CA THR A 60 -7.98 -3.21 11.62
C THR A 60 -7.78 -4.26 12.70
N LEU A 61 -7.00 -3.93 13.74
CA LEU A 61 -6.66 -4.83 14.84
C LEU A 61 -6.68 -4.06 16.16
N GLY A 62 -7.36 -4.59 17.18
CA GLY A 62 -7.44 -3.94 18.50
C GLY A 62 -8.03 -2.52 18.45
N GLY A 63 -8.94 -2.26 17.51
CA GLY A 63 -9.51 -0.92 17.29
C GLY A 63 -8.58 0.08 16.59
N LYS A 64 -7.40 -0.38 16.12
CA LYS A 64 -6.41 0.44 15.40
C LYS A 64 -6.41 0.13 13.92
N ARG A 65 -6.28 1.17 13.11
CA ARG A 65 -6.17 1.10 11.64
C ARG A 65 -4.72 1.25 11.21
N ILE A 66 -4.16 0.16 10.70
CA ILE A 66 -2.76 0.05 10.32
C ILE A 66 -2.68 0.01 8.80
N TYR A 67 -2.09 1.03 8.19
CA TYR A 67 -1.87 1.10 6.75
C TYR A 67 -0.50 0.54 6.37
N ILE A 68 -0.47 -0.39 5.43
CA ILE A 68 0.74 -0.93 4.80
C ILE A 68 0.66 -0.61 3.33
N ALA A 69 1.51 0.30 2.85
CA ALA A 69 1.32 0.91 1.55
C ALA A 69 1.65 0.01 0.34
N GLY A 70 2.45 -1.05 0.53
CA GLY A 70 3.06 -1.77 -0.59
C GLY A 70 4.18 -0.93 -1.24
N ASP A 71 4.48 -1.23 -2.50
CA ASP A 71 5.42 -0.50 -3.35
C ASP A 71 4.70 0.52 -4.23
N THR A 72 4.70 1.78 -3.81
CA THR A 72 3.87 2.82 -4.43
C THR A 72 4.55 4.16 -4.44
N GLU A 73 4.11 5.03 -5.35
CA GLU A 73 4.34 6.48 -5.28
C GLU A 73 3.24 7.15 -4.46
N CYS A 74 3.31 8.48 -4.34
CA CYS A 74 2.34 9.24 -3.59
C CYS A 74 1.01 9.44 -4.34
N THR A 75 0.19 8.39 -4.38
CA THR A 75 -1.07 8.33 -5.12
C THR A 75 -2.18 9.20 -4.52
N PRO A 76 -3.17 9.67 -5.31
CA PRO A 76 -4.35 10.34 -4.80
C PRO A 76 -5.12 9.52 -3.75
N GLU A 77 -5.19 8.20 -3.93
CA GLU A 77 -5.84 7.29 -3.00
C GLU A 77 -5.12 7.22 -1.65
N MET A 78 -3.78 7.21 -1.64
CA MET A 78 -3.01 7.32 -0.40
C MET A 78 -3.26 8.67 0.30
N LYS A 79 -3.25 9.77 -0.45
CA LYS A 79 -3.53 11.11 0.08
C LYS A 79 -4.95 11.22 0.66
N ALA A 80 -5.90 10.44 0.15
CA ALA A 80 -7.30 10.46 0.57
C ALA A 80 -7.58 9.61 1.82
N LEU A 81 -6.63 8.82 2.32
CA LEU A 81 -6.80 7.98 3.50
C LEU A 81 -7.26 8.81 4.72
N LYS A 82 -8.04 8.16 5.58
CA LYS A 82 -8.60 8.76 6.80
C LYS A 82 -8.44 7.81 7.98
N ASN A 83 -8.29 8.40 9.17
CA ASN A 83 -8.28 7.70 10.45
C ASN A 83 -7.25 6.55 10.47
N ILE A 84 -6.01 6.82 10.06
CA ILE A 84 -4.93 5.83 10.13
C ILE A 84 -4.14 6.07 11.42
N ASP A 85 -4.03 5.06 12.28
CA ASP A 85 -3.22 5.17 13.50
C ASP A 85 -1.74 4.97 13.19
N VAL A 86 -1.41 3.97 12.37
CA VAL A 86 -0.04 3.60 12.02
C VAL A 86 0.10 3.43 10.51
N ALA A 87 1.14 3.99 9.91
CA ALA A 87 1.42 3.85 8.49
C ALA A 87 2.83 3.32 8.22
N PHE A 88 2.93 2.26 7.42
CA PHE A 88 4.18 1.77 6.85
C PHE A 88 4.31 2.29 5.41
N VAL A 89 5.35 3.07 5.14
CA VAL A 89 5.50 3.84 3.88
C VAL A 89 6.83 3.50 3.21
N PRO A 90 6.84 3.08 1.93
CA PRO A 90 8.05 2.64 1.24
C PRO A 90 8.94 3.83 0.90
N MET A 91 10.25 3.65 1.04
CA MET A 91 11.23 4.68 0.67
C MET A 91 12.47 4.10 0.00
N ASN A 92 12.32 3.55 -1.20
CA ASN A 92 13.44 3.23 -2.08
C ASN A 92 13.25 3.76 -3.50
N LEU A 93 14.35 4.23 -4.09
CA LEU A 93 14.40 4.52 -5.51
C LEU A 93 15.13 3.40 -6.25
N PRO A 94 14.76 3.11 -7.52
CA PRO A 94 13.76 3.82 -8.32
C PRO A 94 12.31 3.28 -8.19
N TYR A 95 12.05 2.32 -7.29
CA TYR A 95 10.80 1.55 -7.29
C TYR A 95 9.61 2.24 -6.61
N THR A 96 9.87 3.09 -5.60
CA THR A 96 8.84 3.72 -4.78
C THR A 96 9.10 5.23 -4.63
N MET A 97 9.36 5.76 -3.43
CA MET A 97 9.46 7.20 -3.17
C MET A 97 10.81 7.62 -2.57
N PRO A 98 11.32 8.82 -2.89
CA PRO A 98 12.32 9.48 -2.06
C PRO A 98 11.68 9.98 -0.75
N PRO A 99 12.49 10.28 0.29
CA PRO A 99 11.97 10.74 1.57
C PRO A 99 11.09 12.00 1.51
N SER A 100 11.38 12.94 0.61
CA SER A 100 10.60 14.18 0.46
C SER A 100 9.18 13.92 -0.04
N GLU A 101 9.01 13.03 -1.02
CA GLU A 101 7.71 12.65 -1.56
C GLU A 101 6.89 11.83 -0.54
N ALA A 102 7.54 10.89 0.13
CA ALA A 102 6.90 10.12 1.20
C ALA A 102 6.39 11.05 2.32
N ALA A 103 7.18 12.06 2.71
CA ALA A 103 6.78 13.05 3.70
C ALA A 103 5.60 13.92 3.23
N GLU A 104 5.55 14.33 1.95
CA GLU A 104 4.39 15.03 1.39
C GLU A 104 3.13 14.16 1.47
N CYS A 105 3.24 12.87 1.11
CA CYS A 105 2.10 11.97 1.14
C CYS A 105 1.52 11.77 2.53
N VAL A 106 2.40 11.47 3.48
CA VAL A 106 2.04 11.27 4.89
C VAL A 106 1.35 12.50 5.48
N LYS A 107 1.78 13.71 5.10
CA LYS A 107 1.14 14.96 5.55
C LYS A 107 -0.32 15.09 5.09
N ALA A 108 -0.72 14.43 4.00
CA ALA A 108 -2.08 14.52 3.47
C ALA A 108 -3.09 13.73 4.32
N PHE A 109 -2.70 12.55 4.81
CA PHE A 109 -3.59 11.67 5.59
C PHE A 109 -3.28 11.61 7.10
N LYS A 110 -2.15 12.19 7.53
CA LYS A 110 -1.79 12.49 8.93
C LYS A 110 -1.96 11.30 9.89
N PRO A 111 -1.24 10.19 9.68
CA PRO A 111 -1.26 9.09 10.64
C PRO A 111 -0.60 9.51 11.97
N THR A 112 -0.94 8.83 13.07
CA THR A 112 -0.32 9.11 14.38
C THR A 112 1.14 8.66 14.43
N ILE A 113 1.44 7.50 13.86
CA ILE A 113 2.79 6.91 13.81
C ILE A 113 3.13 6.54 12.37
N VAL A 114 4.37 6.80 11.97
CA VAL A 114 4.89 6.48 10.64
C VAL A 114 6.14 5.62 10.77
N TYR A 115 6.15 4.48 10.07
CA TYR A 115 7.29 3.63 9.89
C TYR A 115 7.76 3.67 8.43
N PRO A 116 8.84 4.39 8.13
CA PRO A 116 9.68 4.11 6.97
C PRO A 116 9.96 2.61 6.81
N TYR A 117 9.67 2.02 5.66
CA TYR A 117 10.06 0.64 5.36
C TYR A 117 10.55 0.51 3.91
N HIS A 118 10.96 -0.70 3.52
CA HIS A 118 11.40 -1.00 2.15
C HIS A 118 12.44 0.01 1.63
N TYR A 119 13.40 0.37 2.50
CA TYR A 119 14.36 1.48 2.28
C TYR A 119 15.76 0.99 1.92
N ARG A 120 16.00 -0.33 1.95
CA ARG A 120 17.23 -0.99 1.55
C ARG A 120 16.85 -2.23 0.74
N GLY A 121 17.54 -2.43 -0.39
CA GLY A 121 17.46 -3.65 -1.20
C GLY A 121 18.40 -4.73 -0.69
#